data_AF-A0A914N9Y1-F1
#
_entry.id   AF-A0A914N9Y1-F1
#
_cell.length_a   1.000
_cell.length_b   1.000
_cell.length_c   1.000
_cell.angle_alpha   90.00
_cell.angle_beta   90.00
_cell.angle_gamma   90.00
#
_symmetry.space_group_name_H-M   'P 1'
#
loop_
_entity.id
_entity.type
_entity.pdbx_description
1 polymer ?
#
loop_
_entity_poly.entity_id
_entity_poly.type
_entity_poly.pdbx_seq_one_letter_code
_entity_poly.pdbx_strand_id
1 'polypeptide(L)'
;MRGMEWAELRFQFKKLGKLRPEKRSRVLIKEEREIVAFHESGHALVGWLLEHTEALLRVTIIPRTSAALGFAQYSPKDRKLFTKEELFDRMCMMLGGRVAENVIFGKITTGAQNDLEKVTKQAQAMVKWYGMSELIGPISFFPGADADLRSADFTEKPYSKKLGNMIDQEIGKLVADAYYSTENLLRENKDKLEVIAKALLERETLNYEDVKRLIGPPKFGNKQVVDLPEDVLPDLPNNIESGAENKKY
;
A
#
# COMPACT_ATOMS: atom_id res chain seq x y z
N MET A 1 -57.59 10.73 -7.24
CA MET A 1 -56.19 10.27 -7.31
C MET A 1 -55.72 10.00 -5.89
N ARG A 2 -55.68 8.73 -5.46
CA ARG A 2 -55.35 8.34 -4.08
C ARG A 2 -53.83 8.32 -3.93
N GLY A 3 -53.33 9.05 -2.93
CA GLY A 3 -51.93 9.05 -2.55
C GLY A 3 -51.51 7.69 -2.01
N MET A 4 -50.36 7.21 -2.48
CA MET A 4 -49.72 6.03 -1.91
C MET A 4 -49.40 6.27 -0.44
N GLU A 5 -49.78 5.31 0.40
CA GLU A 5 -49.63 5.35 1.84
C GLU A 5 -48.14 5.23 2.20
N TRP A 6 -47.65 6.06 3.13
CA TRP A 6 -46.24 6.13 3.53
C TRP A 6 -45.65 4.78 4.02
N ALA A 7 -46.49 3.82 4.38
CA ALA A 7 -46.09 2.45 4.73
C ALA A 7 -45.60 1.66 3.50
N GLU A 8 -46.19 1.88 2.33
CA GLU A 8 -45.90 1.14 1.10
C GLU A 8 -44.58 1.61 0.46
N LEU A 9 -44.27 2.91 0.58
CA LEU A 9 -42.96 3.48 0.25
C LEU A 9 -41.86 2.94 1.16
N ARG A 10 -42.09 2.79 2.47
CA ARG A 10 -41.09 2.19 3.38
C ARG A 10 -40.85 0.71 3.10
N PHE A 11 -41.89 -0.03 2.69
CA PHE A 11 -41.76 -1.43 2.28
C PHE A 11 -40.97 -1.57 0.96
N GLN A 12 -41.21 -0.68 -0.01
CA GLN A 12 -40.44 -0.59 -1.27
C GLN A 12 -38.97 -0.20 -1.02
N PHE A 13 -38.70 0.78 -0.15
CA PHE A 13 -37.33 1.17 0.23
C PHE A 13 -36.59 0.07 1.02
N LYS A 14 -37.28 -0.71 1.86
CA LYS A 14 -36.69 -1.87 2.55
C LYS A 14 -36.38 -3.02 1.59
N LYS A 15 -37.13 -3.13 0.48
CA LYS A 15 -36.88 -4.09 -0.61
C LYS A 15 -35.73 -3.63 -1.52
N LEU A 16 -35.64 -2.34 -1.82
CA LEU A 16 -34.52 -1.72 -2.55
C LEU A 16 -33.22 -1.68 -1.74
N GLY A 17 -33.29 -1.49 -0.42
CA GLY A 17 -32.13 -1.59 0.49
C GLY A 17 -31.61 -3.03 0.69
N LYS A 18 -32.42 -4.05 0.33
CA LYS A 18 -32.05 -5.47 0.31
C LYS A 18 -31.77 -6.02 -1.09
N LEU A 19 -31.64 -5.14 -2.09
CA LEU A 19 -31.30 -5.47 -3.48
C LEU A 19 -30.01 -4.77 -3.94
N ARG A 20 -29.08 -4.49 -3.02
CA ARG A 20 -27.68 -4.66 -3.41
C ARG A 20 -27.48 -6.18 -3.46
N PRO A 21 -27.02 -6.77 -4.58
CA PRO A 21 -26.48 -8.09 -4.48
C PRO A 21 -25.35 -7.99 -3.46
N GLU A 22 -25.58 -8.50 -2.25
CA GLU A 22 -24.51 -9.03 -1.45
C GLU A 22 -23.75 -9.92 -2.44
N LYS A 23 -22.60 -9.42 -2.91
CA LYS A 23 -21.71 -10.16 -3.78
C LYS A 23 -21.22 -11.32 -2.92
N ARG A 24 -22.04 -12.36 -2.82
CA ARG A 24 -21.66 -13.65 -2.28
C ARG A 24 -20.41 -14.00 -3.05
N SER A 25 -19.33 -13.95 -2.28
CA SER A 25 -17.95 -14.18 -2.61
C SER A 25 -17.81 -15.03 -3.87
N ARG A 26 -17.01 -14.56 -4.83
CA ARG A 26 -16.14 -15.50 -5.54
C ARG A 26 -15.46 -16.29 -4.42
N VAL A 27 -15.90 -17.53 -4.22
CA VAL A 27 -15.21 -18.48 -3.35
C VAL A 27 -13.82 -18.53 -3.97
N LEU A 28 -12.87 -17.81 -3.37
CA LEU A 28 -11.47 -17.90 -3.76
C LEU A 28 -11.16 -19.38 -3.81
N ILE A 29 -10.60 -19.83 -4.94
CA ILE A 29 -10.14 -21.22 -5.03
C ILE A 29 -9.17 -21.41 -3.86
N LYS A 30 -9.23 -22.56 -3.18
CA LYS A 30 -8.47 -22.79 -1.93
C LYS A 30 -7.00 -22.37 -2.05
N GLU A 31 -6.42 -22.58 -3.22
CA GLU A 31 -5.06 -22.18 -3.62
C GLU A 31 -4.89 -20.65 -3.68
N GLU A 32 -5.82 -19.91 -4.29
CA GLU A 32 -5.79 -18.44 -4.32
C GLU A 32 -5.90 -17.85 -2.90
N ARG A 33 -6.75 -18.43 -2.06
CA ARG A 33 -6.90 -18.01 -0.66
C ARG A 33 -5.60 -18.20 0.13
N GLU A 34 -4.89 -19.30 -0.12
CA GLU A 34 -3.59 -19.56 0.48
C GLU A 34 -2.55 -18.54 0.03
N ILE A 35 -2.45 -18.27 -1.28
CA ILE A 35 -1.53 -17.26 -1.82
C ILE A 35 -1.80 -15.90 -1.18
N VAL A 36 -3.06 -15.46 -1.11
CA VAL A 36 -3.45 -14.18 -0.51
C VAL A 36 -3.10 -14.16 0.99
N ALA A 37 -3.33 -15.24 1.73
CA ALA A 37 -2.96 -15.28 3.15
C ALA A 37 -1.45 -15.10 3.37
N PHE A 38 -0.60 -15.74 2.56
CA PHE A 38 0.84 -15.57 2.65
C PHE A 38 1.30 -14.19 2.16
N HIS A 39 0.67 -13.64 1.12
CA HIS A 39 0.92 -12.29 0.63
C HIS A 39 0.65 -11.24 1.73
N GLU A 40 -0.54 -11.26 2.31
CA GLU A 40 -0.92 -10.34 3.38
C GLU A 40 -0.06 -10.53 4.65
N SER A 41 0.31 -11.78 4.97
CA SER A 41 1.23 -12.09 6.07
C SER A 41 2.63 -11.52 5.82
N GLY A 42 3.08 -11.46 4.56
CA GLY A 42 4.36 -10.87 4.17
C GLY A 42 4.45 -9.40 4.54
N HIS A 43 3.45 -8.60 4.13
CA HIS A 43 3.37 -7.19 4.53
C HIS A 43 3.32 -7.02 6.05
N ALA A 44 2.47 -7.81 6.71
CA ALA A 44 2.26 -7.78 8.14
C ALA A 44 3.55 -8.06 8.93
N LEU A 45 4.26 -9.12 8.57
CA LEU A 45 5.46 -9.56 9.28
C LEU A 45 6.62 -8.59 9.07
N VAL A 46 6.84 -8.12 7.84
CA VAL A 46 7.89 -7.13 7.55
C VAL A 46 7.61 -5.83 8.31
N GLY A 47 6.36 -5.36 8.28
CA GLY A 47 5.90 -4.22 9.07
C GLY A 47 6.08 -4.42 10.57
N TRP A 48 5.95 -5.65 11.07
CA TRP A 48 6.16 -5.97 12.48
C TRP A 48 7.63 -5.96 12.92
N LEU A 49 8.53 -6.37 12.03
CA LEU A 49 9.94 -6.63 12.35
C LEU A 49 10.84 -5.41 12.13
N LEU A 50 10.55 -4.55 11.16
CA LEU A 50 11.37 -3.36 10.87
C LEU A 50 11.21 -2.29 11.93
N GLU A 51 12.13 -1.33 12.01
CA GLU A 51 12.14 -0.29 13.05
C GLU A 51 11.14 0.82 12.71
N HIS A 52 11.20 1.32 11.47
CA HIS A 52 10.57 2.56 11.07
C HIS A 52 9.19 2.40 10.42
N THR A 53 8.58 1.22 10.56
CA THR A 53 7.24 0.89 10.07
C THR A 53 6.15 1.21 11.10
N GLU A 54 4.96 1.52 10.61
CA GLU A 54 3.76 1.79 11.41
C GLU A 54 3.12 0.49 11.90
N ALA A 55 2.32 0.55 12.97
CA ALA A 55 1.65 -0.66 13.47
C ALA A 55 0.59 -1.12 12.48
N LEU A 56 0.60 -2.42 12.25
CA LEU A 56 -0.46 -3.13 11.59
C LEU A 56 -1.74 -3.11 12.44
N LEU A 57 -2.77 -2.40 12.00
CA LEU A 57 -4.05 -2.38 12.70
C LEU A 57 -4.78 -3.72 12.59
N ARG A 58 -4.86 -4.18 11.35
CA ARG A 58 -5.70 -5.28 10.91
C ARG A 58 -5.19 -5.80 9.59
N VAL A 59 -5.06 -7.11 9.49
CA VAL A 59 -4.83 -7.85 8.25
C VAL A 59 -6.05 -8.69 7.98
N THR A 60 -6.52 -8.71 6.73
CA THR A 60 -7.65 -9.52 6.33
C THR A 60 -7.46 -10.09 4.93
N ILE A 61 -7.94 -11.31 4.73
CA ILE A 61 -8.01 -11.99 3.42
C ILE A 61 -9.42 -11.95 2.83
N ILE A 62 -10.30 -11.12 3.40
CA ILE A 62 -11.68 -10.93 2.92
C ILE A 62 -11.63 -9.85 1.82
N PRO A 63 -12.08 -10.17 0.58
CA PRO A 63 -12.06 -9.21 -0.52
C PRO A 63 -13.02 -8.05 -0.24
N ARG A 64 -12.50 -6.82 -0.16
CA ARG A 64 -13.34 -5.61 0.01
C ARG A 64 -13.88 -5.07 -1.32
N THR A 65 -13.14 -5.20 -2.41
CA THR A 65 -13.50 -4.71 -3.75
C THR A 65 -13.05 -5.71 -4.82
N SER A 66 -13.50 -5.56 -6.07
CA SER A 66 -13.20 -6.52 -7.15
C SER A 66 -11.72 -6.60 -7.56
N ALA A 67 -10.86 -5.70 -7.06
CA ALA A 67 -9.45 -5.61 -7.43
C ALA A 67 -8.48 -5.97 -6.28
N ALA A 68 -8.94 -6.01 -5.02
CA ALA A 68 -8.10 -6.30 -3.86
C ALA A 68 -8.66 -7.50 -3.06
N LEU A 69 -7.86 -8.56 -2.95
CA LEU A 69 -8.22 -9.81 -2.28
C LEU A 69 -7.94 -9.79 -0.76
N GLY A 70 -7.05 -8.91 -0.31
CA GLY A 70 -6.73 -8.62 1.09
C GLY A 70 -6.18 -7.18 1.22
N PHE A 71 -5.97 -6.72 2.45
CA PHE A 71 -5.34 -5.41 2.72
C PHE A 71 -4.84 -5.29 4.16
N ALA A 72 -3.70 -4.61 4.34
CA ALA A 72 -3.15 -4.15 5.62
C ALA A 72 -3.33 -2.62 5.78
N GLN A 73 -3.95 -2.19 6.89
CA GLN A 73 -4.24 -0.78 7.19
C GLN A 73 -3.23 -0.20 8.20
N TYR A 74 -2.58 0.92 7.84
CA TYR A 74 -1.62 1.72 8.66
C TYR A 74 -2.25 3.08 9.07
N SER A 75 -1.55 4.10 9.61
CA SER A 75 -2.10 5.48 9.53
C SER A 75 -1.30 6.76 9.55
N PRO A 76 -1.86 7.81 8.90
CA PRO A 76 -1.06 8.89 8.41
C PRO A 76 -0.70 9.74 9.61
N LYS A 77 0.60 9.78 9.88
CA LYS A 77 1.14 10.91 10.63
C LYS A 77 0.98 12.16 9.78
N ASP A 78 0.65 13.27 10.43
CA ASP A 78 0.89 14.64 9.95
C ASP A 78 2.40 14.97 9.80
N ARG A 79 3.25 13.93 9.78
CA ARG A 79 4.69 14.01 9.72
C ARG A 79 5.10 14.16 8.27
N LYS A 80 5.52 15.37 7.92
CA LYS A 80 5.94 15.75 6.56
C LYS A 80 7.41 15.44 6.26
N LEU A 81 8.18 15.02 7.27
CA LEU A 81 9.61 14.79 7.18
C LEU A 81 9.93 13.32 7.42
N PHE A 82 10.46 12.67 6.39
CA PHE A 82 10.90 11.27 6.40
C PHE A 82 12.40 11.18 6.14
N THR A 83 13.07 10.33 6.92
CA THR A 83 14.47 9.92 6.71
C THR A 83 14.59 8.91 5.57
N LYS A 84 15.81 8.68 5.09
CA LYS A 84 16.06 7.70 4.03
C LYS A 84 15.71 6.29 4.50
N GLU A 85 16.04 5.98 5.76
CA GLU A 85 15.81 4.71 6.44
C GLU A 85 14.30 4.44 6.59
N GLU A 86 13.52 5.44 7.02
CA GLU A 86 12.05 5.35 7.10
C GLU A 86 11.41 5.03 5.75
N LEU A 87 11.87 5.68 4.66
CA LEU A 87 11.34 5.43 3.33
C LEU A 87 11.78 4.06 2.78
N PHE A 88 13.01 3.64 3.08
CA PHE A 88 13.51 2.31 2.72
C PHE A 88 12.72 1.20 3.42
N ASP A 89 12.48 1.33 4.73
CA ASP A 89 11.66 0.37 5.49
C ASP A 89 10.23 0.26 4.94
N ARG A 90 9.65 1.38 4.51
CA ARG A 90 8.34 1.38 3.81
C ARG A 90 8.39 0.64 2.48
N MET A 91 9.47 0.79 1.70
CA MET A 91 9.66 0.01 0.47
C MET A 91 9.74 -1.49 0.76
N CYS A 92 10.49 -1.89 1.79
CA CYS A 92 10.57 -3.29 2.22
C CYS A 92 9.20 -3.84 2.61
N MET A 93 8.44 -3.10 3.41
CA MET A 93 7.07 -3.46 3.81
C MET A 93 6.13 -3.64 2.62
N MET A 94 6.17 -2.73 1.63
CA MET A 94 5.39 -2.85 0.40
C MET A 94 5.83 -4.04 -0.46
N LEU A 95 7.11 -4.42 -0.46
CA LEU A 95 7.56 -5.62 -1.18
C LEU A 95 7.24 -6.93 -0.45
N GLY A 96 6.83 -6.87 0.82
CA GLY A 96 6.59 -8.01 1.69
C GLY A 96 5.68 -9.09 1.08
N GLY A 97 4.56 -8.72 0.47
CA GLY A 97 3.65 -9.69 -0.14
C GLY A 97 4.26 -10.46 -1.32
N ARG A 98 4.85 -9.74 -2.27
CA ARG A 98 5.56 -10.34 -3.42
C ARG A 98 6.69 -11.27 -2.99
N VAL A 99 7.46 -10.86 -1.99
CA VAL A 99 8.60 -11.64 -1.47
C VAL A 99 8.10 -12.87 -0.73
N ALA A 100 7.04 -12.75 0.07
CA ALA A 100 6.43 -13.89 0.76
C ALA A 100 5.95 -14.96 -0.23
N GLU A 101 5.31 -14.56 -1.32
CA GLU A 101 4.93 -15.49 -2.39
C GLU A 101 6.14 -16.26 -2.94
N ASN A 102 7.23 -15.54 -3.25
CA ASN A 102 8.46 -16.14 -3.76
C ASN A 102 9.11 -17.10 -2.75
N VAL A 103 9.21 -16.70 -1.47
CA VAL A 103 9.85 -17.49 -0.41
C VAL A 103 9.08 -18.77 -0.09
N ILE A 104 7.75 -18.74 -0.18
CA ILE A 104 6.88 -19.86 0.19
C ILE A 104 6.56 -20.76 -1.00
N PHE A 105 6.17 -20.19 -2.13
CA PHE A 105 5.69 -20.94 -3.29
C PHE A 105 6.72 -21.08 -4.41
N GLY A 106 7.84 -20.34 -4.36
CA GLY A 106 8.80 -20.26 -5.47
C GLY A 106 8.18 -19.70 -6.76
N LYS A 107 7.05 -18.99 -6.63
CA LYS A 107 6.25 -18.44 -7.72
C LYS A 107 5.73 -17.09 -7.30
N ILE A 108 5.42 -16.28 -8.29
CA ILE A 108 4.94 -14.92 -8.11
C ILE A 108 3.67 -14.70 -8.93
N THR A 109 2.75 -13.92 -8.40
CA THR A 109 1.45 -13.64 -9.03
C THR A 109 1.33 -12.20 -9.51
N THR A 110 0.22 -11.89 -10.18
CA THR A 110 -0.13 -10.52 -10.55
C THR A 110 -0.69 -9.69 -9.40
N GLY A 111 -0.91 -10.28 -8.21
CA GLY A 111 -1.49 -9.60 -7.04
C GLY A 111 -0.66 -8.43 -6.53
N ALA A 112 0.67 -8.48 -6.67
CA ALA A 112 1.59 -7.46 -6.21
C ALA A 112 1.74 -6.23 -7.14
N GLN A 113 0.90 -6.08 -8.17
CA GLN A 113 1.05 -4.98 -9.15
C GLN A 113 1.02 -3.61 -8.47
N ASN A 114 0.03 -3.39 -7.60
CA ASN A 114 -0.14 -2.11 -6.89
C ASN A 114 1.06 -1.80 -5.98
N ASP A 115 1.60 -2.82 -5.31
CA ASP A 115 2.75 -2.65 -4.43
C ASP A 115 4.01 -2.29 -5.21
N LEU A 116 4.24 -2.95 -6.34
CA LEU A 116 5.36 -2.64 -7.24
C LEU A 116 5.25 -1.21 -7.80
N GLU A 117 4.05 -0.76 -8.14
CA GLU A 117 3.80 0.61 -8.58
C GLU A 117 4.17 1.62 -7.48
N LYS A 118 3.67 1.40 -6.25
CA LYS A 118 3.96 2.26 -5.09
C LYS A 118 5.44 2.29 -4.74
N VAL A 119 6.10 1.13 -4.73
CA VAL A 119 7.54 0.99 -4.49
C VAL A 119 8.34 1.74 -5.55
N THR A 120 7.97 1.62 -6.82
CA THR A 120 8.63 2.33 -7.92
C THR A 120 8.47 3.85 -7.79
N LYS A 121 7.27 4.33 -7.47
CA LYS A 121 7.00 5.75 -7.22
C LYS A 121 7.80 6.28 -6.02
N GLN A 122 7.88 5.51 -4.94
CA GLN A 122 8.66 5.85 -3.75
C GLN A 122 10.16 5.96 -4.07
N ALA A 123 10.72 4.98 -4.80
CA ALA A 123 12.11 5.00 -5.24
C ALA A 123 12.41 6.19 -6.16
N GLN A 124 11.51 6.47 -7.11
CA GLN A 124 11.62 7.65 -7.97
C GLN A 124 11.63 8.95 -7.18
N ALA A 125 10.77 9.10 -6.16
CA ALA A 125 10.75 10.29 -5.32
C ALA A 125 12.06 10.44 -4.53
N MET A 126 12.55 9.34 -3.93
CA MET A 126 13.81 9.33 -3.19
C MET A 126 15.00 9.78 -4.05
N VAL A 127 15.11 9.26 -5.28
CA VAL A 127 16.22 9.58 -6.18
C VAL A 127 16.04 10.94 -6.86
N LYS A 128 14.86 11.21 -7.44
CA LYS A 128 14.65 12.39 -8.29
C LYS A 128 14.30 13.65 -7.53
N TRP A 129 13.62 13.55 -6.38
CA TRP A 129 13.06 14.72 -5.70
C TRP A 129 13.76 15.02 -4.39
N TYR A 130 14.07 13.99 -3.62
CA TYR A 130 14.67 14.13 -2.29
C TYR A 130 16.20 14.08 -2.28
N GLY A 131 16.84 13.78 -3.42
CA GLY A 131 18.30 13.73 -3.53
C GLY A 131 18.95 12.66 -2.64
N MET A 132 18.26 11.54 -2.42
CA MET A 132 18.69 10.47 -1.49
C MET A 132 19.63 9.42 -2.13
N SER A 133 20.07 9.65 -3.37
CA SER A 133 21.12 8.85 -4.03
C SER A 133 22.48 9.54 -3.83
N GLU A 134 23.46 8.79 -3.33
CA GLU A 134 24.84 9.27 -3.18
C GLU A 134 25.50 9.55 -4.53
N LEU A 135 25.16 8.77 -5.56
CA LEU A 135 25.71 8.91 -6.90
C LEU A 135 25.19 10.17 -7.61
N ILE A 136 23.89 10.46 -7.46
CA ILE A 136 23.26 11.65 -8.05
C ILE A 136 23.55 12.90 -7.21
N GLY A 137 23.63 12.75 -5.90
CA GLY A 137 23.84 13.84 -4.94
C GLY A 137 22.56 14.58 -4.56
N PRO A 138 22.68 15.64 -3.73
CA PRO A 138 21.56 16.38 -3.16
C PRO A 138 20.95 17.38 -4.17
N ILE A 139 20.45 16.87 -5.30
CA ILE A 139 19.81 17.65 -6.38
C ILE A 139 18.35 17.21 -6.52
N SER A 140 17.46 18.15 -6.85
CA SER A 140 16.05 17.88 -7.07
C SER A 140 15.61 18.21 -8.50
N PHE A 141 14.84 17.30 -9.08
CA PHE A 141 14.14 17.44 -10.36
C PHE A 141 12.61 17.46 -10.16
N PHE A 142 12.15 17.99 -9.02
CA PHE A 142 10.73 18.13 -8.74
C PHE A 142 10.11 19.11 -9.76
N PRO A 143 9.09 18.71 -10.54
CA PRO A 143 8.38 19.64 -11.40
C PRO A 143 7.68 20.66 -10.49
N GLY A 144 8.09 21.93 -10.57
CA GLY A 144 7.49 22.99 -9.75
C GLY A 144 5.97 23.10 -9.98
N ALA A 145 5.27 23.81 -9.09
CA ALA A 145 3.81 23.96 -9.14
C ALA A 145 3.27 24.55 -10.46
N ASP A 146 4.12 25.27 -11.22
CA ASP A 146 3.79 25.87 -12.52
C ASP A 146 4.04 24.94 -13.72
N ALA A 147 4.55 23.73 -13.51
CA ALA A 147 4.68 22.75 -14.58
C ALA A 147 3.31 22.09 -14.81
N ASP A 148 2.61 22.53 -15.84
CA ASP A 148 1.33 21.98 -16.26
C ASP A 148 1.48 20.47 -16.56
N LEU A 149 1.16 19.64 -15.57
CA LEU A 149 1.26 18.17 -15.61
C LEU A 149 0.41 17.55 -16.72
N ARG A 150 -0.47 18.33 -17.37
CA ARG A 150 -1.30 17.92 -18.52
C ARG A 150 -0.58 18.03 -19.86
N SER A 151 0.61 18.63 -19.90
CA SER A 151 1.48 18.73 -21.09
C SER A 151 2.54 17.62 -21.15
N ALA A 152 2.24 16.46 -20.56
CA ALA A 152 3.18 15.36 -20.32
C ALA A 152 3.73 14.66 -21.57
N ASP A 153 3.25 15.01 -22.78
CA ASP A 153 3.75 14.38 -24.01
C ASP A 153 5.01 15.05 -24.58
N PHE A 154 5.39 16.28 -24.16
CA PHE A 154 6.52 17.01 -24.77
C PHE A 154 7.32 17.93 -23.83
N THR A 155 7.39 17.65 -22.53
CA THR A 155 8.35 18.35 -21.66
C THR A 155 9.71 17.65 -21.70
N GLU A 156 10.72 18.32 -22.26
CA GLU A 156 12.10 17.84 -22.19
C GLU A 156 12.48 17.57 -20.73
N LYS A 157 13.01 16.37 -20.45
CA LYS A 157 13.50 16.02 -19.12
C LYS A 157 14.55 17.06 -18.70
N PRO A 158 14.52 17.60 -17.47
CA PRO A 158 15.43 18.66 -17.03
C PRO A 158 16.87 18.18 -16.76
N TYR A 159 17.28 17.09 -17.39
CA TYR A 159 18.57 16.44 -17.22
C TYR A 159 19.02 15.75 -18.51
N SER A 160 20.34 15.64 -18.70
CA SER A 160 20.92 14.96 -19.85
C SER A 160 20.51 13.49 -19.92
N LYS A 161 20.59 12.88 -21.12
CA LYS A 161 20.36 11.43 -21.30
C LYS A 161 21.27 10.58 -20.40
N LYS A 162 22.53 11.00 -20.24
CA LYS A 162 23.51 10.30 -19.37
C LYS A 162 23.04 10.30 -17.91
N LEU A 163 22.57 11.45 -17.42
CA LEU A 163 22.05 11.57 -16.06
C LEU A 163 20.74 10.81 -15.89
N GLY A 164 19.86 10.81 -16.90
CA GLY A 164 18.65 9.99 -16.92
C GLY A 164 18.95 8.49 -16.74
N ASN A 165 19.93 7.97 -17.49
CA ASN A 165 20.33 6.57 -17.35
C ASN A 165 20.87 6.25 -15.94
N MET A 166 21.63 7.16 -15.33
CA MET A 166 22.12 6.98 -13.96
C MET A 166 20.97 7.00 -12.94
N ILE A 167 19.98 7.88 -13.12
CA ILE A 167 18.77 7.92 -12.28
C ILE A 167 18.01 6.59 -12.36
N ASP A 168 17.79 6.07 -13.58
CA ASP A 168 17.06 4.81 -13.78
C ASP A 168 17.80 3.62 -13.13
N GLN A 169 19.14 3.60 -13.22
CA GLN A 169 19.97 2.59 -12.55
C GLN A 169 19.87 2.67 -11.02
N GLU A 170 19.93 3.88 -10.46
CA GLU A 170 19.84 4.10 -9.01
C GLU A 170 18.45 3.74 -8.46
N ILE A 171 17.38 4.02 -9.21
CA ILE A 171 16.02 3.57 -8.87
C ILE A 171 15.96 2.04 -8.87
N GLY A 172 16.45 1.39 -9.93
CA GLY A 172 16.45 -0.07 -10.04
C GLY A 172 17.24 -0.74 -8.91
N LYS A 173 18.41 -0.18 -8.58
CA LYS A 173 19.24 -0.63 -7.46
C LYS A 173 18.51 -0.49 -6.13
N LEU A 174 17.90 0.66 -5.86
CA LEU A 174 17.19 0.90 -4.60
C LEU A 174 16.02 -0.07 -4.41
N VAL A 175 15.25 -0.36 -5.46
CA VAL A 175 14.16 -1.35 -5.41
C VAL A 175 14.71 -2.77 -5.20
N ALA A 176 15.81 -3.11 -5.87
CA ALA A 176 16.46 -4.42 -5.71
C ALA A 176 17.01 -4.60 -4.27
N ASP A 177 17.66 -3.59 -3.72
CA ASP A 177 18.19 -3.61 -2.35
C ASP A 177 17.05 -3.80 -1.33
N ALA A 178 15.92 -3.10 -1.51
CA ALA A 178 14.74 -3.29 -0.67
C ALA A 178 14.15 -4.71 -0.83
N TYR A 179 14.10 -5.25 -2.05
CA TYR A 179 13.63 -6.61 -2.30
C TYR A 179 14.49 -7.65 -1.58
N TYR A 180 15.81 -7.61 -1.77
CA TYR A 180 16.73 -8.58 -1.17
C TYR A 180 16.78 -8.45 0.36
N SER A 181 16.71 -7.23 0.90
CA SER A 181 16.60 -7.01 2.35
C SER A 181 15.33 -7.65 2.91
N THR A 182 14.20 -7.49 2.21
CA THR A 182 12.92 -8.10 2.58
C THR A 182 12.96 -9.62 2.47
N GLU A 183 13.61 -10.15 1.43
CA GLU A 183 13.77 -11.59 1.23
C GLU A 183 14.57 -12.23 2.36
N ASN A 184 15.71 -11.64 2.73
CA ASN A 184 16.52 -12.11 3.84
C ASN A 184 15.72 -12.08 5.15
N LEU A 185 15.03 -10.97 5.43
CA LEU A 185 14.20 -10.82 6.63
C LEU A 185 13.10 -11.88 6.73
N LEU A 186 12.39 -12.16 5.63
CA LEU A 186 11.33 -13.16 5.58
C LEU A 186 11.85 -14.59 5.62
N ARG A 187 13.02 -14.87 5.04
CA ARG A 187 13.67 -16.19 5.13
C ARG A 187 14.11 -16.51 6.56
N GLU A 188 14.67 -15.53 7.27
CA GLU A 188 15.09 -15.67 8.67
C GLU A 188 13.90 -15.84 9.63
N ASN A 189 12.72 -15.34 9.25
CA ASN A 189 11.50 -15.37 10.07
C ASN A 189 10.38 -16.19 9.41
N LYS A 190 10.74 -17.20 8.60
CA LYS A 190 9.78 -18.01 7.83
C LYS A 190 8.77 -18.73 8.72
N ASP A 191 9.20 -19.18 9.90
CA ASP A 191 8.35 -19.79 10.92
C ASP A 191 7.21 -18.85 11.34
N LYS A 192 7.52 -17.58 11.62
CA LYS A 192 6.53 -16.55 11.97
C LYS A 192 5.58 -16.24 10.82
N LEU A 193 6.11 -16.21 9.60
CA LEU A 193 5.31 -15.97 8.39
C LEU A 193 4.24 -17.05 8.24
N GLU A 194 4.62 -18.32 8.39
CA GLU A 194 3.70 -19.46 8.33
C GLU A 194 2.66 -19.43 9.47
N VAL A 195 3.05 -19.03 10.68
CA VAL A 195 2.12 -18.91 11.82
C VAL A 195 1.04 -17.86 11.55
N ILE A 196 1.42 -16.67 11.04
CA ILE A 196 0.46 -15.61 10.71
C ILE A 196 -0.46 -16.08 9.57
N ALA A 197 0.10 -16.67 8.51
CA ALA A 197 -0.67 -17.12 7.36
C ALA A 197 -1.70 -18.19 7.72
N LYS A 198 -1.32 -19.19 8.53
CA LYS A 198 -2.23 -20.23 9.04
C LYS A 198 -3.36 -19.61 9.88
N ALA A 199 -3.02 -18.67 10.77
CA ALA A 199 -4.03 -17.97 11.57
C ALA A 199 -4.98 -17.13 10.71
N LEU A 200 -4.51 -16.49 9.63
CA LEU A 200 -5.37 -15.78 8.67
C LEU A 200 -6.27 -16.74 7.90
N LEU A 201 -5.79 -17.93 7.52
CA LEU A 201 -6.62 -18.93 6.85
C LEU A 201 -7.77 -19.40 7.73
N GLU A 202 -7.54 -19.54 9.04
CA GLU A 202 -8.54 -19.94 10.03
C GLU A 202 -9.53 -18.83 10.40
N ARG A 203 -9.02 -17.61 10.65
CA ARG A 203 -9.81 -16.52 11.25
C ARG A 203 -10.20 -15.43 10.27
N GLU A 204 -9.65 -15.44 9.06
CA GLU A 204 -9.84 -14.48 7.97
C GLU A 204 -9.35 -13.06 8.24
N THR A 205 -9.22 -12.69 9.52
CA THR A 205 -8.78 -11.38 9.98
C THR A 205 -7.98 -11.52 11.27
N LEU A 206 -6.87 -10.79 11.36
CA LEU A 206 -6.05 -10.67 12.57
C LEU A 206 -5.88 -9.19 12.91
N ASN A 207 -6.03 -8.84 14.19
CA ASN A 207 -5.71 -7.50 14.69
C ASN A 207 -4.30 -7.45 15.32
N TYR A 208 -3.88 -6.26 15.74
CA TYR A 208 -2.59 -6.05 16.40
C TYR A 208 -2.32 -7.02 17.57
N GLU A 209 -3.30 -7.22 18.46
CA GLU A 209 -3.16 -8.10 19.62
C GLU A 209 -3.11 -9.57 19.21
N ASP A 210 -3.80 -9.97 18.15
CA ASP A 210 -3.67 -11.30 17.57
C ASP A 210 -2.24 -11.56 17.09
N VAL A 211 -1.68 -10.65 16.29
CA VAL A 211 -0.31 -10.78 15.79
C VAL A 211 0.70 -10.81 16.94
N LYS A 212 0.54 -9.93 17.93
CA LYS A 212 1.36 -9.92 19.15
C LYS A 212 1.29 -11.24 19.92
N ARG A 213 0.11 -11.86 20.02
CA ARG A 213 -0.05 -13.17 20.65
C ARG A 213 0.61 -14.29 19.86
N LEU A 214 0.59 -14.20 18.53
CA LEU A 214 1.12 -15.24 17.64
C LEU A 214 2.64 -15.24 17.57
N ILE A 215 3.26 -14.06 17.46
CA ILE A 215 4.70 -13.93 17.16
C ILE A 215 5.49 -13.10 18.19
N GLY A 216 4.83 -12.69 19.27
CA GLY A 216 5.43 -11.89 20.33
C GLY A 216 5.41 -10.37 20.06
N PRO A 217 5.89 -9.56 21.01
CA PRO A 217 5.95 -8.12 20.85
C PRO A 217 6.94 -7.72 19.74
N PRO A 218 6.70 -6.56 19.09
CA PRO A 218 7.62 -6.03 18.07
C PRO A 218 9.00 -5.73 18.68
N LYS A 219 10.06 -6.04 17.92
CA LYS A 219 11.47 -5.94 18.37
C LYS A 219 11.86 -4.53 18.81
N PHE A 220 11.34 -3.51 18.12
CA PHE A 220 11.68 -2.10 18.33
C PHE A 220 10.67 -1.35 19.21
N GLY A 221 10.00 -2.08 20.12
CA GLY A 221 8.99 -1.52 21.02
C GLY A 221 7.61 -1.39 20.38
N ASN A 222 6.60 -1.05 21.19
CA ASN A 222 5.21 -0.98 20.74
C ASN A 222 5.09 -0.06 19.54
N LYS A 223 4.64 -0.64 18.42
CA LYS A 223 4.35 0.13 17.22
C LYS A 223 3.15 1.03 17.51
N GLN A 224 3.20 2.29 17.07
CA GLN A 224 2.06 3.20 17.22
C GLN A 224 0.93 2.71 16.31
N VAL A 225 -0.21 2.38 16.93
CA VAL A 225 -1.48 2.01 16.30
C VAL A 225 -2.06 3.28 15.70
N VAL A 226 -2.32 3.26 14.40
CA VAL A 226 -2.83 4.43 13.69
C VAL A 226 -3.90 3.92 12.70
N ASP A 227 -5.13 4.50 12.69
CA ASP A 227 -6.28 4.22 11.78
C ASP A 227 -6.29 5.01 10.44
N LEU A 228 -6.19 4.35 9.26
CA LEU A 228 -6.16 5.02 7.91
C LEU A 228 -7.55 5.20 7.27
N PRO A 229 -7.87 6.40 6.80
CA PRO A 229 -8.65 6.58 5.57
C PRO A 229 -7.91 5.96 4.36
N GLU A 230 -8.65 5.45 3.38
CA GLU A 230 -8.17 4.58 2.29
C GLU A 230 -7.10 5.15 1.33
N ASP A 231 -6.64 6.39 1.47
CA ASP A 231 -5.66 7.01 0.56
C ASP A 231 -4.77 8.00 1.32
N VAL A 232 -3.51 7.65 1.62
CA VAL A 232 -2.48 8.66 1.93
C VAL A 232 -1.11 8.25 1.38
N LEU A 233 -0.94 8.37 0.06
CA LEU A 233 0.18 9.20 -0.39
C LEU A 233 -0.21 10.64 -0.02
N PRO A 234 0.72 11.57 0.29
CA PRO A 234 0.33 12.97 0.26
C PRO A 234 -0.39 13.20 -1.07
N ASP A 235 -1.66 13.62 -1.01
CA ASP A 235 -2.34 14.10 -2.20
C ASP A 235 -1.40 15.14 -2.81
N LEU A 236 -0.82 14.81 -3.97
CA LEU A 236 -0.41 15.87 -4.88
C LEU A 236 -1.68 16.71 -5.04
N PRO A 237 -1.60 18.03 -4.82
CA PRO A 237 -2.75 18.86 -4.51
C PRO A 237 -3.92 18.59 -5.46
N ASN A 238 -4.87 17.79 -4.98
CA ASN A 238 -6.17 17.60 -5.58
C ASN A 238 -7.06 18.68 -4.98
N ASN A 239 -7.00 19.89 -5.55
CA ASN A 239 -8.08 20.86 -5.44
C ASN A 239 -7.96 21.92 -6.54
N ILE A 240 -8.74 21.73 -7.60
CA ILE A 240 -9.53 22.83 -8.15
C ILE A 240 -10.98 22.37 -8.03
N GLU A 241 -11.55 22.61 -6.86
CA GLU A 241 -13.01 22.73 -6.79
C GLU A 241 -13.43 23.82 -7.78
N SER A 242 -14.42 23.47 -8.59
CA SER A 242 -15.11 24.34 -9.51
C SER A 242 -15.80 25.48 -8.75
N GLY A 243 -15.07 26.56 -8.48
CA GLY A 243 -15.59 27.83 -8.01
C GLY A 243 -15.94 28.75 -9.17
N ALA A 244 -16.98 28.40 -9.93
CA ALA A 244 -17.68 29.38 -10.74
C ALA A 244 -18.50 30.28 -9.80
N GLU A 245 -17.91 31.36 -9.31
CA GLU A 245 -18.70 32.50 -8.83
C GLU A 245 -18.17 33.81 -9.40
N ASN A 246 -18.94 34.30 -10.37
CA ASN A 246 -19.07 35.71 -10.70
C ASN A 246 -19.01 36.59 -9.45
N LYS A 247 -18.11 37.58 -9.45
CA LYS A 247 -18.48 38.94 -9.03
C LYS A 247 -17.54 39.95 -9.68
N LYS A 248 -18.14 40.72 -10.60
CA LYS A 248 -17.75 42.09 -10.97
C LYS A 248 -17.34 42.86 -9.70
N TYR A 249 -16.24 43.60 -9.76
CA TYR A 249 -16.22 45.07 -9.75
C TYR A 249 -14.86 45.55 -10.26
#